data_AF-A0A7C6UCR4-F1
#
_entry.id   AF-A0A7C6UCR4-F1
#
_cell.length_a   1.000
_cell.length_b   1.000
_cell.length_c   1.000
_cell.angle_alpha   90.00
_cell.angle_beta   90.00
_cell.angle_gamma   90.00
#
_symmetry.space_group_name_H-M   'P 1'
#
loop_
_entity.id
_entity.type
_entity.pdbx_description
1 polymer ?
#
loop_
_entity_poly.entity_id
_entity_poly.type
_entity_poly.pdbx_seq_one_letter_code
_entity_poly.pdbx_strand_id
1 'polypeptide(L)'
;MYTVKDDEGKKYICHLRGRLKQRQMYPLVGDWVLFSPEEKVIEEIKARDNRLLRPPVANIDQVMIVASLTSPEPDWSLVNRQLIAVEQVGLAVYICLNKIDLINPRCREKVDGMLRGFPYSYYFISAALEINLEKIIKLLTGRCTVFAGPSGVGKSTLLNAIQPDLRLKTGDISGKLKLGRHTTRSVELLSLKVGGMVVDTPGFSRLDLPDLKPEQLAACFPEFDLLAQRCFFRNCLHLAEPGCAVREAADQGKVNHLRYKHYHLFLKELISS
;
A
#
# COMPACT_ATOMS: atom_id res chain seq x y z
N MET A 1 -8.27 -19.78 14.72
CA MET A 1 -6.97 -19.88 15.40
C MET A 1 -6.09 -18.79 14.81
N TYR A 2 -5.23 -18.20 15.62
CA TYR A 2 -4.37 -17.07 15.25
C TYR A 2 -2.92 -17.44 15.56
N THR A 3 -1.99 -17.07 14.68
CA THR A 3 -0.56 -17.21 14.96
C THR A 3 -0.07 -15.93 15.64
N VAL A 4 0.41 -16.05 16.87
CA VAL A 4 0.97 -14.94 17.66
C VAL A 4 2.48 -15.12 17.76
N LYS A 5 3.23 -14.03 17.66
CA LYS A 5 4.68 -14.00 17.80
C LYS A 5 5.03 -13.21 19.06
N ASP A 6 5.88 -13.77 19.93
CA ASP A 6 6.41 -13.02 21.08
C ASP A 6 7.61 -12.14 20.68
N ASP A 7 8.13 -11.37 21.64
CA ASP A 7 9.22 -10.41 21.41
C ASP A 7 10.55 -11.09 21.00
N GLU A 8 10.76 -12.35 21.43
CA GLU A 8 11.90 -13.19 21.03
C GLU A 8 11.70 -13.85 19.66
N GLY A 9 10.47 -13.78 19.15
CA GLY A 9 10.08 -14.21 17.84
C GLY A 9 9.61 -15.65 17.70
N LYS A 10 9.37 -16.31 18.82
CA LYS A 10 8.73 -17.62 18.88
C LYS A 10 7.25 -17.50 18.56
N LYS A 11 6.75 -18.48 17.80
CA LYS A 11 5.38 -18.51 17.29
C LYS A 11 4.50 -19.44 18.12
N TYR A 12 3.27 -19.01 18.38
CA TYR A 12 2.25 -19.76 19.10
C TYR A 12 0.96 -19.77 18.29
N ILE A 13 0.30 -20.93 18.25
CA ILE A 13 -1.05 -21.03 17.68
C ILE A 13 -2.03 -20.83 18.83
N CYS A 14 -2.71 -19.69 18.84
CA CYS A 14 -3.61 -19.27 19.90
C CYS A 14 -5.08 -19.26 19.47
N HIS A 15 -5.97 -19.41 20.45
CA HIS A 15 -7.41 -19.19 20.32
C HIS A 15 -7.81 -17.87 20.96
N LEU A 16 -8.93 -17.30 20.52
CA LEU A 16 -9.44 -16.05 21.08
C LEU A 16 -10.26 -16.32 22.35
N ARG A 17 -9.96 -15.64 23.47
CA ARG A 17 -10.72 -15.74 24.72
C ARG A 17 -12.21 -15.43 24.48
N GLY A 18 -13.10 -16.21 25.08
CA GLY A 18 -14.55 -16.08 24.87
C GLY A 18 -15.11 -14.67 25.08
N ARG A 19 -14.58 -13.91 26.06
CA ARG A 19 -14.97 -12.52 26.33
C ARG A 19 -14.75 -11.58 25.14
N LEU A 20 -13.69 -11.80 24.35
CA LEU A 20 -13.38 -10.98 23.19
C LEU A 20 -14.34 -11.29 22.03
N LYS A 21 -14.74 -12.56 21.87
CA LYS A 21 -15.77 -12.98 20.90
C LYS A 21 -17.12 -12.33 21.20
N GLN A 22 -17.53 -12.32 22.47
CA GLN A 22 -18.80 -11.71 22.90
C GLN A 22 -18.84 -10.20 22.60
N ARG A 23 -17.70 -9.52 22.71
CA ARG A 23 -17.54 -8.10 22.35
C ARG A 23 -17.30 -7.86 20.85
N GLN A 24 -17.35 -8.91 20.02
CA GLN A 24 -17.06 -8.87 18.58
C GLN A 24 -15.68 -8.26 18.24
N MET A 25 -14.73 -8.37 19.17
CA MET A 25 -13.36 -7.88 19.00
C MET A 25 -12.49 -8.99 18.41
N TYR A 26 -12.34 -8.99 17.09
CA TYR A 26 -11.50 -9.95 16.38
C TYR A 26 -10.11 -9.36 16.07
N PRO A 27 -9.02 -10.11 16.36
CA PRO A 27 -7.69 -9.71 15.98
C PRO A 27 -7.54 -9.53 14.47
N LEU A 28 -6.85 -8.48 14.08
CA LEU A 28 -6.30 -8.27 12.74
C LEU A 28 -4.82 -8.63 12.73
N VAL A 29 -4.31 -8.90 11.53
CA VAL A 29 -2.87 -9.04 11.34
C VAL A 29 -2.21 -7.69 11.64
N GLY A 30 -1.17 -7.70 12.47
CA GLY A 30 -0.50 -6.49 12.96
C GLY A 30 -1.01 -6.01 14.33
N ASP A 31 -2.08 -6.58 14.87
CA ASP A 31 -2.51 -6.25 16.23
C ASP A 31 -1.46 -6.68 17.27
N TRP A 32 -1.15 -5.75 18.18
CA TRP A 32 -0.46 -6.07 19.42
C TRP A 32 -1.45 -6.75 20.38
N VAL A 33 -1.07 -7.89 20.94
CA VAL A 33 -1.94 -8.71 21.80
C VAL A 33 -1.23 -9.14 23.07
N LEU A 34 -1.98 -9.28 24.15
CA LEU A 34 -1.55 -10.08 25.31
C LEU A 34 -2.11 -11.48 25.14
N PHE A 35 -1.26 -12.48 25.34
CA PHE A 35 -1.64 -13.88 25.24
C PHE A 35 -0.92 -14.72 26.30
N SER A 36 -1.52 -15.82 26.73
CA SER A 36 -0.85 -16.84 27.54
C SER A 36 -0.21 -17.89 26.63
N PRO A 37 1.12 -18.07 26.67
CA PRO A 37 1.81 -19.15 25.97
C PRO A 37 1.39 -20.55 26.42
N GLU A 38 1.12 -20.76 27.72
CA GLU A 38 0.72 -22.07 28.26
C GLU A 38 -0.69 -22.44 27.79
N GLU A 39 -1.65 -21.53 27.99
CA GLU A 39 -3.06 -21.74 27.65
C GLU A 39 -3.32 -21.59 26.15
N LYS A 40 -2.37 -21.00 25.41
CA LYS A 40 -2.49 -20.66 23.98
C LYS A 40 -3.74 -19.84 23.71
N VAL A 41 -3.97 -18.80 24.52
CA VAL A 41 -5.16 -17.94 24.41
C VAL A 41 -4.76 -16.47 24.32
N ILE A 42 -5.34 -15.76 23.35
CA ILE A 42 -5.30 -14.29 23.27
C ILE A 42 -6.27 -13.74 24.31
N GLU A 43 -5.74 -13.00 25.27
CA GLU A 43 -6.47 -12.46 26.40
C GLU A 43 -6.96 -11.04 26.15
N GLU A 44 -6.18 -10.24 25.42
CA GLU A 44 -6.42 -8.84 25.12
C GLU A 44 -5.87 -8.46 23.75
N ILE A 45 -6.58 -7.56 23.05
CA ILE A 45 -6.10 -6.89 21.84
C ILE A 45 -5.86 -5.43 22.24
N LYS A 46 -4.65 -4.92 22.02
CA LYS A 46 -4.27 -3.54 22.33
C LYS A 46 -4.96 -2.56 21.39
N ALA A 47 -4.95 -1.28 21.77
CA ALA A 47 -5.44 -0.21 20.91
C ALA A 47 -4.65 -0.18 19.59
N ARG A 48 -5.35 0.12 18.49
CA ARG A 48 -4.75 0.23 17.16
C ARG A 48 -4.42 1.68 16.88
N ASP A 49 -3.22 1.93 16.37
CA ASP A 49 -2.85 3.28 15.90
C ASP A 49 -3.56 3.61 14.57
N ASN A 50 -3.66 2.61 13.69
CA ASN A 50 -4.35 2.70 12.42
C ASN A 50 -4.82 1.32 11.94
N ARG A 51 -5.61 1.30 10.86
CA ARG A 51 -5.96 0.07 10.13
C ARG A 51 -6.24 0.33 8.66
N LEU A 52 -5.83 -0.60 7.81
CA LEU A 52 -6.38 -0.75 6.46
C LEU A 52 -7.62 -1.63 6.52
N LEU A 53 -8.64 -1.30 5.71
CA LEU A 53 -9.86 -2.12 5.60
C LEU A 53 -9.70 -3.27 4.60
N ARG A 54 -8.98 -3.02 3.51
CA ARG A 54 -8.74 -3.99 2.42
C ARG A 54 -7.29 -3.87 1.97
N PRO A 55 -6.41 -4.80 2.37
CA PRO A 55 -6.60 -5.91 3.31
C PRO A 55 -6.83 -5.42 4.76
N PRO A 56 -7.45 -6.25 5.61
CA PRO A 56 -7.66 -5.89 7.02
C PRO A 56 -6.38 -6.11 7.83
N VAL A 57 -5.64 -5.03 8.07
CA VAL A 57 -4.33 -5.02 8.75
C VAL A 57 -4.25 -3.80 9.66
N ALA A 58 -3.64 -3.94 10.83
CA ALA A 58 -3.52 -2.88 11.82
C ALA A 58 -2.04 -2.52 12.09
N ASN A 59 -1.82 -1.36 12.71
CA ASN A 59 -0.51 -0.89 13.19
C ASN A 59 0.55 -0.90 12.08
N ILE A 60 0.22 -0.24 10.98
CA ILE A 60 1.07 -0.11 9.79
C ILE A 60 1.78 1.24 9.85
N ASP A 61 3.07 1.26 9.50
CA ASP A 61 3.82 2.52 9.43
C ASP A 61 3.74 3.14 8.03
N GLN A 62 3.75 2.29 7.00
CA GLN A 62 3.83 2.73 5.61
C GLN A 62 3.33 1.68 4.60
N VAL A 63 3.08 2.14 3.37
CA VAL A 63 2.74 1.30 2.22
C VAL A 63 3.80 1.45 1.12
N MET A 64 4.21 0.34 0.54
CA MET A 64 5.10 0.31 -0.62
C MET A 64 4.35 -0.23 -1.82
N ILE A 65 4.04 0.66 -2.76
CA ILE A 65 3.40 0.31 -4.04
C ILE A 65 4.49 -0.16 -5.00
N VAL A 66 4.53 -1.46 -5.27
CA VAL A 66 5.46 -2.07 -6.23
C VAL A 66 4.78 -2.16 -7.59
N ALA A 67 5.32 -1.44 -8.56
CA ALA A 67 4.92 -1.50 -9.95
C ALA A 67 6.11 -1.96 -10.81
N SER A 68 5.82 -2.62 -11.93
CA SER A 68 6.85 -3.08 -12.86
C SER A 68 6.86 -2.20 -14.09
N LEU A 69 8.04 -1.79 -14.55
CA LEU A 69 8.14 -0.96 -15.77
C LEU A 69 7.88 -1.75 -17.04
N THR A 70 7.91 -3.09 -16.96
CA THR A 70 7.55 -3.99 -18.06
C THR A 70 7.03 -5.31 -17.53
N SER A 71 6.16 -5.96 -18.29
CA SER A 71 5.67 -7.32 -18.04
C SER A 71 5.15 -7.56 -16.60
N PRO A 72 4.01 -6.98 -16.21
CA PRO A 72 3.19 -6.02 -16.98
C PRO A 72 3.73 -4.58 -16.87
N GLU A 73 3.33 -3.71 -17.80
CA GLU A 73 3.54 -2.27 -17.65
C GLU A 73 2.73 -1.72 -16.45
N PRO A 74 3.12 -0.58 -15.86
CA PRO A 74 2.39 -0.01 -14.74
C PRO A 74 0.97 0.41 -15.14
N ASP A 75 -0.03 -0.12 -14.44
CA ASP A 75 -1.38 0.43 -14.45
C ASP A 75 -1.44 1.63 -13.50
N TRP A 76 -1.31 2.84 -14.06
CA TRP A 76 -1.35 4.07 -13.28
C TRP A 76 -2.72 4.33 -12.65
N SER A 77 -3.80 3.78 -13.19
CA SER A 77 -5.12 3.88 -12.56
C SER A 77 -5.11 3.10 -11.25
N LEU A 78 -4.62 1.85 -11.28
CA LEU A 78 -4.46 1.04 -10.07
C LEU A 78 -3.53 1.70 -9.04
N VAL A 79 -2.38 2.23 -9.48
CA VAL A 79 -1.45 2.94 -8.57
C VAL A 79 -2.14 4.14 -7.91
N ASN A 80 -2.89 4.95 -8.66
CA ASN A 80 -3.58 6.10 -8.07
C ASN A 80 -4.73 5.71 -7.13
N ARG A 81 -5.44 4.60 -7.39
CA ARG A 81 -6.44 4.06 -6.44
C ARG A 81 -5.80 3.60 -5.14
N GLN A 82 -4.63 2.96 -5.23
CA GLN A 82 -3.84 2.57 -4.06
C GLN A 82 -3.38 3.79 -3.27
N LEU A 83 -2.92 4.85 -3.95
CA LEU A 83 -2.55 6.11 -3.29
C LEU A 83 -3.74 6.70 -2.54
N ILE A 84 -4.93 6.77 -3.15
CA ILE A 84 -6.15 7.26 -2.49
C ILE A 84 -6.50 6.43 -1.24
N ALA A 85 -6.43 5.10 -1.34
CA ALA A 85 -6.71 4.22 -0.20
C ALA A 85 -5.71 4.41 0.95
N VAL A 86 -4.46 4.75 0.64
CA VAL A 86 -3.43 5.05 1.63
C VAL A 86 -3.65 6.43 2.26
N GLU A 87 -3.92 7.45 1.45
CA GLU A 87 -4.18 8.81 1.91
C GLU A 87 -5.41 8.90 2.82
N GLN A 88 -6.47 8.12 2.55
CA GLN A 88 -7.65 8.07 3.42
C GLN A 88 -7.32 7.62 4.86
N VAL A 89 -6.24 6.84 5.05
CA VAL A 89 -5.77 6.37 6.36
C VAL A 89 -4.63 7.24 6.91
N GLY A 90 -4.05 8.13 6.09
CA GLY A 90 -2.94 9.00 6.49
C GLY A 90 -1.62 8.26 6.68
N LEU A 91 -1.37 7.18 5.92
CA LEU A 91 -0.11 6.42 5.99
C LEU A 91 0.93 6.98 5.01
N ALA A 92 2.21 6.87 5.36
CA ALA A 92 3.29 7.16 4.43
C ALA A 92 3.28 6.17 3.25
N VAL A 93 3.53 6.66 2.03
CA VAL A 93 3.55 5.83 0.83
C VAL A 93 4.77 6.06 -0.06
N TYR A 94 5.31 4.96 -0.58
CA TYR A 94 6.47 4.95 -1.48
C TYR A 94 6.16 4.12 -2.72
N ILE A 95 6.61 4.60 -3.88
CA ILE A 95 6.44 3.90 -5.16
C ILE A 95 7.77 3.23 -5.53
N CYS A 96 7.73 1.91 -5.75
CA CYS A 96 8.88 1.12 -6.15
C CYS A 96 8.66 0.66 -7.60
N LEU A 97 9.43 1.22 -8.53
CA LEU A 97 9.40 0.95 -9.96
C LEU A 97 10.46 -0.09 -10.30
N ASN A 98 10.03 -1.35 -10.37
CA ASN A 98 10.89 -2.50 -10.53
C ASN A 98 11.14 -2.86 -12.01
N LYS A 99 12.09 -3.79 -12.22
CA LYS A 99 12.50 -4.35 -13.52
C LYS A 99 13.14 -3.33 -14.46
N ILE A 100 13.94 -2.42 -13.90
CA ILE A 100 14.70 -1.44 -14.71
C ILE A 100 15.72 -2.11 -15.64
N ASP A 101 16.11 -3.35 -15.32
CA ASP A 101 17.01 -4.20 -16.10
C ASP A 101 16.39 -4.69 -17.42
N LEU A 102 15.05 -4.67 -17.53
CA LEU A 102 14.32 -5.16 -18.70
C LEU A 102 13.85 -4.04 -19.63
N ILE A 103 14.19 -2.78 -19.35
CA ILE A 103 13.79 -1.63 -20.16
C ILE A 103 15.00 -0.86 -20.67
N ASN A 104 14.84 -0.21 -21.82
CA ASN A 104 15.86 0.70 -22.31
C ASN A 104 15.85 2.04 -21.53
N PRO A 105 16.95 2.82 -21.56
CA PRO A 105 17.03 4.10 -20.87
C PRO A 105 15.94 5.11 -21.26
N ARG A 106 15.49 5.13 -22.51
CA ARG A 106 14.44 6.05 -22.98
C ARG A 106 13.08 5.76 -22.32
N CYS A 107 12.75 4.49 -22.10
CA CYS A 107 11.55 4.11 -21.36
C CYS A 107 11.60 4.64 -19.92
N ARG A 108 12.77 4.55 -19.27
CA ARG A 108 12.97 5.08 -17.92
C ARG A 108 12.82 6.60 -17.89
N GLU A 109 13.46 7.32 -18.80
CA GLU A 109 13.34 8.78 -18.93
C GLU A 109 11.90 9.23 -19.16
N LYS A 110 11.14 8.50 -19.98
CA LYS A 110 9.72 8.77 -20.21
C LYS A 110 8.90 8.64 -18.92
N VAL A 111 9.11 7.57 -18.15
CA VAL A 111 8.41 7.39 -16.86
C VAL A 111 8.82 8.46 -15.86
N ASP A 112 10.11 8.78 -15.76
CA ASP A 112 10.61 9.83 -14.87
C ASP A 112 10.03 11.21 -15.22
N GLY A 113 9.99 11.56 -16.52
CA GLY A 113 9.35 12.78 -17.00
C GLY A 113 7.85 12.84 -16.69
N MET A 114 7.14 11.73 -16.83
CA MET A 114 5.71 11.61 -16.50
C MET A 114 5.44 11.76 -14.99
N LEU A 115 6.35 11.26 -14.14
CA LEU A 115 6.25 11.37 -12.68
C LEU A 115 6.81 12.68 -12.14
N ARG A 116 7.39 13.56 -12.97
CA ARG A 116 7.86 14.86 -12.52
C ARG A 116 6.75 15.65 -11.84
N GLY A 117 7.00 16.11 -10.62
CA GLY A 117 6.00 16.81 -9.81
C GLY A 117 4.97 15.88 -9.15
N PHE A 118 5.14 14.56 -9.18
CA PHE A 118 4.39 13.66 -8.28
C PHE A 118 4.71 14.03 -6.83
N PRO A 119 3.71 14.09 -5.93
CA PRO A 119 3.94 14.43 -4.52
C PRO A 119 4.50 13.25 -3.70
N TYR A 120 4.84 12.13 -4.34
CA TYR A 120 5.30 10.91 -3.70
C TYR A 120 6.73 10.56 -4.09
N SER A 121 7.48 10.01 -3.14
CA SER A 121 8.80 9.46 -3.42
C SER A 121 8.69 8.17 -4.24
N TYR A 122 9.46 8.11 -5.34
CA TYR A 122 9.53 6.93 -6.21
C TYR A 122 10.98 6.47 -6.42
N TYR A 123 11.17 5.16 -6.57
CA TYR A 123 12.49 4.54 -6.68
C TYR A 123 12.55 3.55 -7.85
N PHE A 124 13.50 3.76 -8.76
CA PHE A 124 13.82 2.85 -9.85
C PHE A 124 14.76 1.75 -9.35
N ILE A 125 14.32 0.48 -9.39
CA ILE A 125 15.11 -0.66 -8.89
C ILE A 125 15.12 -1.83 -9.87
N SER A 126 16.11 -2.72 -9.71
CA SER A 126 16.01 -4.09 -10.21
C SER A 126 16.15 -5.03 -9.03
N ALA A 127 15.06 -5.72 -8.67
CA ALA A 127 15.12 -6.80 -7.69
C ALA A 127 15.92 -8.00 -8.22
N ALA A 128 15.95 -8.22 -9.54
CA ALA A 128 16.62 -9.37 -10.15
C ALA A 128 18.15 -9.19 -10.19
N LEU A 129 18.62 -7.96 -10.41
CA LEU A 129 20.04 -7.60 -10.45
C LEU A 129 20.52 -6.86 -9.19
N GLU A 130 19.68 -6.80 -8.16
CA GLU A 130 19.94 -6.13 -6.88
C GLU A 130 20.35 -4.64 -7.01
N ILE A 131 19.81 -3.95 -8.01
CA ILE A 131 20.14 -2.54 -8.28
C ILE A 131 19.26 -1.60 -7.44
N ASN A 132 19.91 -0.65 -6.76
CA ASN A 132 19.30 0.42 -5.95
C ASN A 132 18.45 -0.08 -4.77
N LEU A 133 18.77 -1.25 -4.21
CA LEU A 133 18.00 -1.83 -3.11
C LEU A 133 18.31 -1.17 -1.75
N GLU A 134 19.43 -0.48 -1.60
CA GLU A 134 19.88 0.08 -0.32
C GLU A 134 18.86 1.06 0.26
N LYS A 135 18.28 1.91 -0.60
CA LYS A 135 17.24 2.86 -0.21
C LYS A 135 15.97 2.14 0.22
N ILE A 136 15.59 1.06 -0.47
CA ILE A 136 14.42 0.26 -0.11
C ILE A 136 14.63 -0.41 1.24
N ILE A 137 15.79 -1.04 1.47
CA ILE A 137 16.14 -1.68 2.74
C ILE A 137 16.06 -0.67 3.89
N LYS A 138 16.62 0.53 3.70
CA LYS A 138 16.56 1.60 4.70
C LYS A 138 15.12 2.01 5.03
N LEU A 139 14.24 2.06 4.03
CA LEU A 139 12.83 2.37 4.26
C LEU A 139 12.13 1.26 5.04
N LEU A 140 12.45 -0.02 4.82
CA LEU A 140 11.80 -1.15 5.51
C LEU A 140 12.31 -1.36 6.94
N THR A 141 13.55 -0.96 7.22
CA THR A 141 14.23 -1.20 8.49
C THR A 141 13.43 -0.63 9.66
N GLY A 142 13.00 -1.51 10.57
CA GLY A 142 12.28 -1.15 11.79
C GLY A 142 10.83 -0.71 11.59
N ARG A 143 10.27 -0.87 10.39
CA ARG A 143 8.90 -0.44 10.06
C ARG A 143 8.01 -1.62 9.65
N CYS A 144 6.72 -1.54 9.97
CA CYS A 144 5.67 -2.39 9.44
C CYS A 144 5.20 -1.82 8.09
N THR A 145 5.52 -2.53 7.01
CA THR A 145 5.28 -2.08 5.64
C THR A 145 4.31 -2.99 4.91
N VAL A 146 3.23 -2.46 4.36
CA VAL A 146 2.34 -3.22 3.47
C VAL A 146 2.88 -3.18 2.05
N PHE A 147 3.08 -4.34 1.42
CA PHE A 147 3.44 -4.40 0.01
C PHE A 147 2.18 -4.46 -0.86
N ALA A 148 2.13 -3.55 -1.83
CA ALA A 148 1.01 -3.35 -2.74
C ALA A 148 1.44 -3.55 -4.19
N GLY A 149 0.50 -3.97 -5.06
CA GLY A 149 0.74 -4.13 -6.50
C GLY A 149 0.26 -5.47 -7.06
N PRO A 150 0.01 -5.57 -8.38
CA PRO A 150 -0.50 -6.79 -9.00
C PRO A 150 0.51 -7.95 -8.99
N SER A 151 0.05 -9.14 -9.37
CA SER A 151 0.96 -10.29 -9.56
C SER A 151 1.96 -10.03 -10.68
N GLY A 152 3.15 -10.61 -10.56
CA GLY A 152 4.20 -10.51 -11.58
C GLY A 152 5.04 -9.24 -11.53
N VAL A 153 4.71 -8.24 -10.70
CA VAL A 153 5.51 -6.99 -10.59
C VAL A 153 6.85 -7.15 -9.88
N GLY A 154 7.09 -8.31 -9.25
CA GLY A 154 8.37 -8.66 -8.62
C GLY A 154 8.45 -8.40 -7.12
N LYS A 155 7.32 -8.33 -6.40
CA LYS A 155 7.31 -8.25 -4.92
C LYS A 155 8.07 -9.43 -4.28
N SER A 156 7.79 -10.68 -4.68
CA SER A 156 8.47 -11.86 -4.11
C SER A 156 9.97 -11.83 -4.39
N THR A 157 10.35 -11.43 -5.60
CA THR A 157 11.74 -11.26 -6.01
C THR A 157 12.43 -10.19 -5.17
N LEU A 158 11.76 -9.07 -4.92
CA LEU A 158 12.29 -8.00 -4.06
C LEU A 158 12.52 -8.48 -2.63
N LEU A 159 11.57 -9.21 -2.04
CA LEU A 159 11.75 -9.75 -0.68
C LEU A 159 12.87 -10.79 -0.62
N ASN A 160 13.00 -11.65 -1.64
CA ASN A 160 14.11 -12.61 -1.71
C ASN A 160 15.46 -11.91 -1.91
N ALA A 161 15.52 -10.82 -2.68
CA ALA A 161 16.75 -10.06 -2.83
C ALA A 161 17.17 -9.39 -1.51
N ILE A 162 16.21 -8.90 -0.72
CA ILE A 162 16.46 -8.30 0.60
C ILE A 162 16.79 -9.37 1.65
N GLN A 163 16.14 -10.53 1.57
CA GLN A 163 16.31 -11.65 2.49
C GLN A 163 16.20 -12.98 1.75
N PRO A 164 17.32 -13.52 1.22
CA PRO A 164 17.34 -14.74 0.41
C PRO A 164 16.73 -15.97 1.10
N ASP A 165 16.82 -16.02 2.43
CA ASP A 165 16.32 -17.15 3.23
C ASP A 165 14.79 -17.25 3.28
N LEU A 166 14.04 -16.23 2.83
CA LEU A 166 12.58 -16.33 2.72
C LEU A 166 12.14 -17.34 1.65
N ARG A 167 12.96 -17.55 0.61
CA ARG A 167 12.74 -18.53 -0.49
C ARG A 167 11.30 -18.50 -1.05
N LEU A 168 10.73 -17.30 -1.17
CA LEU A 168 9.38 -17.12 -1.72
C LEU A 168 9.40 -17.50 -3.21
N LYS A 169 8.44 -18.27 -3.69
CA LYS A 169 8.27 -18.49 -5.13
C LYS A 169 7.74 -17.22 -5.78
N THR A 170 8.10 -17.02 -7.04
CA THR A 170 7.60 -15.89 -7.83
C THR A 170 6.09 -15.91 -7.86
N GLY A 171 5.48 -14.82 -7.38
CA GLY A 171 4.03 -14.70 -7.31
C GLY A 171 3.43 -15.00 -5.94
N ASP A 172 4.18 -15.57 -4.99
CA ASP A 172 3.67 -15.94 -3.66
C ASP A 172 3.01 -14.78 -2.91
N ILE A 173 3.56 -13.55 -3.00
CA ILE A 173 3.02 -12.33 -2.37
C ILE A 173 1.71 -11.84 -3.00
N SER A 174 1.41 -12.28 -4.22
CA SER A 174 0.21 -11.86 -4.94
C SER A 174 -0.75 -13.01 -5.21
N GLY A 175 -0.36 -14.23 -4.85
CA GLY A 175 -0.95 -15.44 -5.36
C GLY A 175 -0.37 -16.67 -4.67
N LYS A 176 -0.99 -17.02 -3.54
CA LYS A 176 -0.89 -18.32 -2.86
C LYS A 176 0.46 -18.58 -2.20
N LEU A 177 0.57 -18.24 -0.91
CA LEU A 177 1.33 -19.09 -0.01
C LEU A 177 0.63 -20.46 0.01
N LYS A 178 1.17 -21.43 -0.74
CA LYS A 178 0.67 -22.81 -0.76
C LYS A 178 1.15 -23.53 0.49
N LEU A 179 0.35 -23.48 1.55
CA LEU A 179 0.29 -24.51 2.59
C LEU A 179 -1.18 -24.80 2.89
N GLY A 180 -1.62 -26.01 2.58
CA GLY A 180 -2.94 -26.52 3.00
C GLY A 180 -4.06 -26.37 1.97
N ARG A 181 -4.61 -27.52 1.60
CA ARG A 181 -5.80 -27.71 0.78
C ARG A 181 -6.99 -27.11 1.55
N HIS A 182 -7.68 -26.13 0.96
CA HIS A 182 -8.83 -25.39 1.50
C HIS A 182 -8.54 -24.46 2.69
N THR A 183 -8.27 -23.17 2.47
CA THR A 183 -8.73 -22.06 3.35
C THR A 183 -8.40 -20.67 2.78
N THR A 184 -9.16 -19.68 3.24
CA THR A 184 -9.31 -18.28 2.84
C THR A 184 -8.01 -17.47 2.70
N ARG A 185 -8.01 -16.43 1.84
CA ARG A 185 -6.94 -15.43 1.63
C ARG A 185 -6.40 -14.88 2.98
N SER A 186 -5.39 -15.52 3.58
CA SER A 186 -4.77 -15.04 4.81
C SER A 186 -3.73 -13.98 4.51
N VAL A 187 -3.78 -12.89 5.27
CA VAL A 187 -2.73 -11.87 5.30
C VAL A 187 -1.65 -12.37 6.28
N GLU A 188 -0.38 -12.21 5.94
CA GLU A 188 0.73 -12.67 6.78
C GLU A 188 1.76 -11.57 7.04
N LEU A 189 2.43 -11.64 8.20
CA LEU A 189 3.54 -10.77 8.56
C LEU A 189 4.86 -11.51 8.42
N LEU A 190 5.70 -11.01 7.52
CA LEU A 190 7.06 -11.50 7.29
C LEU A 190 8.04 -10.60 8.03
N SER A 191 8.75 -11.16 9.01
CA SER A 191 9.81 -10.42 9.71
C SER A 191 11.08 -10.36 8.86
N LEU A 192 11.68 -9.17 8.78
CA LEU A 192 12.94 -8.97 8.08
C LEU A 192 14.13 -9.02 9.05
N LYS A 193 15.25 -9.60 8.62
CA LYS A 193 16.52 -9.67 9.34
C LYS A 193 17.14 -8.29 9.54
N VAL A 194 16.90 -7.38 8.61
CA VAL A 194 17.29 -5.96 8.71
C VAL A 194 16.44 -5.20 9.74
N GLY A 195 15.48 -5.85 10.39
CA GLY A 195 14.49 -5.24 11.26
C GLY A 195 13.25 -4.79 10.49
N GLY A 196 12.10 -4.75 11.18
CA GLY A 196 10.81 -4.43 10.56
C GLY A 196 10.04 -5.65 10.05
N MET A 197 8.88 -5.38 9.45
CA MET A 197 7.94 -6.39 8.99
C MET A 197 7.34 -6.01 7.65
N VAL A 198 7.10 -6.99 6.79
CA VAL A 198 6.36 -6.81 5.55
C VAL A 198 5.07 -7.59 5.63
N VAL A 199 3.96 -6.89 5.37
CA VAL A 199 2.64 -7.50 5.32
C VAL A 199 2.38 -7.97 3.88
N ASP A 200 2.11 -9.27 3.74
CA ASP A 200 1.72 -9.89 2.48
C ASP A 200 0.21 -9.80 2.28
N THR A 201 -0.21 -9.12 1.21
CA THR A 201 -1.61 -8.76 1.01
C THR A 201 -2.07 -8.99 -0.42
N PRO A 202 -2.77 -10.10 -0.70
CA PRO A 202 -3.34 -10.34 -2.03
C PRO A 202 -4.43 -9.32 -2.38
N GLY A 203 -5.02 -8.63 -1.39
CA GLY A 203 -6.16 -7.72 -1.53
C GLY A 203 -5.86 -6.35 -2.14
N PHE A 204 -4.61 -5.88 -2.10
CA PHE A 204 -4.25 -4.57 -2.69
C PHE A 204 -4.04 -4.61 -4.21
N SER A 205 -4.28 -5.77 -4.86
CA SER A 205 -4.01 -5.99 -6.28
C SER A 205 -5.18 -5.67 -7.22
N ARG A 206 -6.39 -5.49 -6.68
CA ARG A 206 -7.61 -5.06 -7.39
C ARG A 206 -8.43 -4.22 -6.43
N LEU A 207 -8.26 -2.91 -6.49
CA LEU A 207 -8.98 -1.97 -5.64
C LEU A 207 -9.97 -1.20 -6.50
N ASP A 208 -11.25 -1.32 -6.17
CA ASP A 208 -12.22 -0.27 -6.44
C ASP A 208 -11.84 0.96 -5.60
N LEU A 209 -12.44 2.12 -5.90
CA LEU A 209 -12.29 3.25 -4.98
C LEU A 209 -12.80 2.84 -3.59
N PRO A 210 -12.13 3.29 -2.52
CA PRO A 210 -12.69 3.10 -1.19
C PRO A 210 -14.01 3.87 -1.07
N ASP A 211 -14.81 3.52 -0.05
CA ASP A 211 -16.06 4.20 0.24
C ASP A 211 -15.76 5.68 0.59
N LEU A 212 -15.99 6.54 -0.40
CA LEU A 212 -15.68 7.97 -0.41
C LEU A 212 -16.81 8.71 -1.12
N LYS A 213 -17.25 9.81 -0.53
CA LYS A 213 -18.12 10.77 -1.24
C LYS A 213 -17.29 11.59 -2.23
N PRO A 214 -17.88 12.09 -3.33
CA PRO A 214 -17.20 12.94 -4.31
C PRO A 214 -16.43 14.11 -3.67
N GLU A 215 -16.99 14.74 -2.64
CA GLU A 215 -16.40 15.89 -1.95
C GLU A 215 -15.15 15.52 -1.14
N GLN A 216 -15.00 14.24 -0.78
CA GLN A 216 -13.86 13.76 0.00
C GLN A 216 -12.65 13.40 -0.88
N LEU A 217 -12.86 13.20 -2.18
CA LEU A 217 -11.80 12.74 -3.07
C LEU A 217 -10.63 13.72 -3.15
N ALA A 218 -10.88 15.03 -3.13
CA ALA A 218 -9.83 16.05 -3.24
C ALA A 218 -8.81 15.98 -2.11
N ALA A 219 -9.25 15.63 -0.89
CA ALA A 219 -8.39 15.46 0.27
C ALA A 219 -7.42 14.27 0.14
N CYS A 220 -7.66 13.34 -0.80
CA CYS A 220 -6.74 12.24 -1.13
C CYS A 220 -5.69 12.62 -2.21
N PHE A 221 -5.62 13.90 -2.56
CA PHE A 221 -4.62 14.47 -3.47
C PHE A 221 -3.84 15.55 -2.72
N PRO A 222 -2.75 15.21 -2.01
CA PRO A 222 -2.03 16.16 -1.16
C PRO A 222 -1.51 17.39 -1.92
N GLU A 223 -1.27 17.25 -3.22
CA GLU A 223 -0.92 18.39 -4.09
C GLU A 223 -2.04 19.44 -4.24
N PHE A 224 -3.29 19.12 -3.86
CA PHE A 224 -4.43 20.03 -3.95
C PHE A 224 -4.64 20.86 -2.68
N ASP A 225 -4.16 20.43 -1.52
CA ASP A 225 -4.53 21.02 -0.21
C ASP A 225 -4.43 22.55 -0.18
N LEU A 226 -3.26 23.10 -0.52
CA LEU A 226 -3.05 24.55 -0.52
C LEU A 226 -3.76 25.28 -1.67
N LEU A 227 -4.02 24.57 -2.77
CA LEU A 227 -4.69 25.12 -3.95
C LEU A 227 -6.20 25.20 -3.73
N ALA A 228 -6.79 24.17 -3.13
CA ALA A 228 -8.22 24.07 -2.83
C ALA A 228 -8.68 25.22 -1.91
N GLN A 229 -7.83 25.66 -0.99
CA GLN A 229 -8.09 26.83 -0.12
C GLN A 229 -8.21 28.15 -0.90
N ARG A 230 -7.73 28.20 -2.14
CA ARG A 230 -7.78 29.39 -3.01
C ARG A 230 -8.91 29.31 -4.05
N CYS A 231 -9.71 28.25 -4.04
CA CYS A 231 -10.89 28.17 -4.89
C CYS A 231 -11.93 29.22 -4.49
N PHE A 232 -12.60 29.80 -5.49
CA PHE A 232 -13.68 30.75 -5.26
C PHE A 232 -14.85 30.12 -4.45
N PHE A 233 -15.17 28.85 -4.73
CA PHE A 233 -16.20 28.09 -4.03
C PHE A 233 -15.61 27.17 -2.95
N ARG A 234 -16.26 27.12 -1.78
CA ARG A 234 -15.85 26.26 -0.65
C ARG A 234 -16.06 24.76 -0.92
N ASN A 235 -17.04 24.41 -1.74
CA ASN A 235 -17.41 23.04 -2.11
C ASN A 235 -16.99 22.71 -3.56
N CYS A 236 -15.87 23.29 -4.03
CA CYS A 236 -15.37 23.05 -5.37
C CYS A 236 -14.93 21.58 -5.53
N LEU A 237 -15.48 20.89 -6.52
CA LEU A 237 -15.08 19.55 -6.95
C LEU A 237 -13.95 19.59 -8.00
N HIS A 238 -13.34 20.74 -8.20
CA HIS A 238 -12.22 20.96 -9.11
C HIS A 238 -12.42 20.40 -10.53
N LEU A 239 -13.65 20.45 -11.04
CA LEU A 239 -14.05 19.85 -12.31
C LEU A 239 -14.33 20.94 -13.36
N ALA A 240 -15.36 21.74 -13.12
CA ALA A 240 -15.87 22.72 -14.07
C ALA A 240 -16.08 24.11 -13.45
N GLU A 241 -15.97 24.23 -12.13
CA GLU A 241 -16.29 25.44 -11.37
C GLU A 241 -15.44 26.64 -11.83
N PRO A 242 -16.05 27.84 -11.99
CA PRO A 242 -15.30 29.05 -12.28
C PRO A 242 -14.42 29.45 -11.08
N GLY A 243 -13.24 30.01 -11.34
CA GLY A 243 -12.29 30.39 -10.28
C GLY A 243 -11.73 29.20 -9.48
N CYS A 244 -11.61 28.03 -10.11
CA CYS A 244 -10.99 26.85 -9.51
C CYS A 244 -9.46 26.94 -9.59
N ALA A 245 -8.82 27.27 -8.47
CA ALA A 245 -7.36 27.37 -8.39
C ALA A 245 -6.62 26.05 -8.66
N VAL A 246 -7.23 24.90 -8.34
CA VAL A 246 -6.65 23.57 -8.67
C VAL A 246 -6.60 23.35 -10.18
N ARG A 247 -7.70 23.65 -10.89
CA ARG A 247 -7.76 23.54 -12.35
C ARG A 247 -6.78 24.49 -13.01
N GLU A 248 -6.76 25.76 -12.59
CA GLU A 248 -5.81 26.75 -13.10
C GLU A 248 -4.36 26.33 -12.88
N ALA A 249 -4.05 25.73 -11.73
CA ALA A 249 -2.72 25.19 -11.46
C ALA A 249 -2.38 23.98 -12.35
N ALA A 250 -3.36 23.12 -12.64
CA ALA A 250 -3.18 22.02 -13.59
C ALA A 250 -2.93 22.52 -15.02
N ASP A 251 -3.69 23.53 -15.48
CA ASP A 251 -3.52 24.16 -16.79
C ASP A 251 -2.14 24.83 -16.93
N GLN A 252 -1.58 25.35 -15.82
CA GLN A 252 -0.24 25.93 -15.74
C GLN A 252 0.88 24.90 -15.54
N GLY A 253 0.56 23.60 -15.45
CA GLY A 253 1.55 22.53 -15.21
C GLY A 253 2.13 22.49 -13.80
N LYS A 254 1.50 23.17 -12.82
CA LYS A 254 1.89 23.14 -11.40
C LYS A 254 1.35 21.91 -10.67
N VAL A 255 0.27 21.32 -11.18
CA VAL A 255 -0.23 20.00 -10.77
C VAL A 255 0.20 18.99 -11.83
N ASN A 256 0.71 17.84 -11.40
CA ASN A 256 1.08 16.78 -12.33
C ASN A 256 -0.14 16.34 -13.16
N HIS A 257 0.01 16.33 -14.49
CA HIS A 257 -1.10 16.03 -15.41
C HIS A 257 -1.70 14.63 -15.20
N LEU A 258 -0.88 13.62 -14.90
CA LEU A 258 -1.35 12.26 -14.64
C LEU A 258 -2.21 12.21 -13.38
N ARG A 259 -1.84 12.96 -12.33
CA ARG A 259 -2.61 13.07 -11.09
C ARG A 259 -3.95 13.75 -11.32
N TYR A 260 -3.95 14.91 -11.97
CA TYR A 260 -5.20 15.63 -12.27
C TYR A 260 -6.13 14.80 -13.17
N LYS A 261 -5.59 14.11 -14.18
CA LYS A 261 -6.36 13.19 -15.03
C LYS A 261 -7.04 12.08 -14.22
N HIS A 262 -6.33 11.45 -13.28
CA HIS A 262 -6.90 10.40 -12.45
C HIS A 262 -7.90 10.93 -11.42
N TYR A 263 -7.68 12.12 -10.87
CA TYR A 263 -8.69 12.79 -10.04
C TYR A 263 -10.03 12.92 -10.80
N HIS A 264 -10.00 13.45 -12.02
CA HIS A 264 -11.20 13.57 -12.87
C HIS A 264 -11.85 12.23 -13.17
N LEU A 265 -11.05 11.21 -13.48
CA LEU A 265 -11.54 9.87 -13.76
C LEU A 265 -12.32 9.30 -12.56
N PHE A 266 -11.72 9.38 -11.37
CA PHE A 266 -12.30 8.82 -10.16
C PHE A 266 -13.47 9.65 -9.64
N LEU A 267 -13.44 10.98 -9.79
CA LEU A 267 -14.57 11.83 -9.44
C LEU A 267 -15.81 11.46 -10.26
N LYS A 268 -15.66 11.24 -11.57
CA LYS A 268 -16.75 10.79 -12.44
C LYS A 268 -17.29 9.42 -12.03
N GLU A 269 -16.40 8.51 -11.66
CA GLU A 269 -16.79 7.17 -11.16
C GLU A 269 -17.62 7.27 -9.89
N LEU A 270 -17.21 8.11 -8.92
CA LEU A 270 -17.97 8.33 -7.68
C LEU A 270 -19.32 9.02 -7.90
N ILE A 271 -19.42 9.93 -8.86
CA ILE A 271 -20.69 10.60 -9.19
C ILE A 271 -21.66 9.65 -9.91
N SER A 272 -21.15 8.65 -10.62
CA SER A 272 -21.95 7.71 -11.43
C SER A 272 -22.29 6.41 -10.70
N SER A 273 -21.76 6.21 -9.48
CA SER A 273 -21.97 5.02 -8.64
C SER A 273 -23.17 5.21 -7.71
#